data_AF-A0A967EUS3-F1
#
_entry.id   AF-A0A967EUS3-F1
#
_cell.length_a   1.000
_cell.length_b   1.000
_cell.length_c   1.000
_cell.angle_alpha   90.00
_cell.angle_beta   90.00
_cell.angle_gamma   90.00
#
_symmetry.space_group_name_H-M   'P 1'
#
loop_
_entity.id
_entity.type
_entity.pdbx_description
1 polymer ?
#
loop_
_entity_poly.entity_id
_entity_poly.type
_entity_poly.pdbx_seq_one_letter_code
_entity_poly.pdbx_strand_id
1 'polypeptide(L)'
;MTFADLTGIEPGSNQALQWFHRSSGKPRETLRMLEETLAAPEPERPRVSAGQFVDQIDESIQEQGRHEVMSVLVHLKQSEIKALVRRAAHAKGRYLAALMELPRNQANRKAAVGEVSLLRQEYEELETGLKTLRQLILDNDIDIIGVD
;
A
#
# COMPACT_ATOMS: atom_id res chain seq x y z
N MET A 1 -2.87 -54.53 2.79
CA MET A 1 -2.14 -53.98 3.94
C MET A 1 -2.94 -52.81 4.48
N THR A 2 -3.37 -52.87 5.74
CA THR A 2 -4.18 -51.84 6.38
C THR A 2 -3.36 -51.13 7.46
N PHE A 3 -3.81 -49.94 7.87
CA PHE A 3 -3.12 -49.06 8.84
C PHE A 3 -2.85 -49.70 10.22
N ALA A 4 -3.49 -50.84 10.52
CA ALA A 4 -3.31 -51.61 11.74
C ALA A 4 -1.97 -52.36 11.80
N ASP A 5 -1.42 -52.77 10.65
CA ASP A 5 -0.17 -53.55 10.60
C ASP A 5 1.09 -52.69 10.86
N LEU A 6 0.98 -51.36 10.76
CA LEU A 6 2.12 -50.43 10.86
C LEU A 6 2.34 -49.88 12.28
N THR A 7 1.39 -50.03 13.19
CA THR A 7 1.45 -49.37 14.52
C THR A 7 1.62 -50.32 15.69
N GLY A 8 1.41 -51.63 15.52
CA GLY A 8 1.64 -52.62 16.58
C GLY A 8 0.80 -52.39 17.85
N ILE A 9 -0.33 -51.71 17.76
CA ILE A 9 -1.20 -51.43 18.91
C ILE A 9 -2.37 -52.41 18.88
N GLU A 10 -2.37 -53.36 19.82
CA GLU A 10 -3.48 -54.29 19.99
C GLU A 10 -4.75 -53.59 20.51
N PRO A 11 -5.94 -53.96 20.00
CA PRO A 11 -7.22 -53.40 20.44
C PRO A 11 -7.61 -54.03 21.78
N GLY A 12 -7.17 -53.39 22.87
CA GLY A 12 -7.52 -53.82 24.22
C GLY A 12 -6.67 -53.19 25.33
N SER A 13 -5.57 -52.50 25.00
CA SER A 13 -4.74 -51.85 26.02
C SER A 13 -5.32 -50.48 26.39
N ASN A 14 -5.95 -50.44 27.56
CA ASN A 14 -6.53 -49.26 28.20
C ASN A 14 -5.41 -48.36 28.78
N GLN A 15 -4.44 -47.96 27.96
CA GLN A 15 -3.28 -47.14 28.36
C GLN A 15 -3.51 -45.63 28.24
N ALA A 16 -4.56 -45.19 27.54
CA ALA A 16 -4.86 -43.78 27.34
C ALA A 16 -5.27 -43.04 28.63
N LEU A 17 -5.71 -43.77 29.67
CA LEU A 17 -6.15 -43.17 30.94
C LEU A 17 -5.06 -43.14 32.02
N GLN A 18 -3.89 -43.73 31.80
CA GLN A 18 -2.81 -43.73 32.80
C GLN A 18 -1.93 -42.48 32.74
N TRP A 19 -1.95 -41.73 31.63
CA TRP A 19 -1.17 -40.50 31.49
C TRP A 19 -1.66 -39.35 32.40
N PHE A 20 -2.94 -39.35 32.79
CA PHE A 20 -3.51 -38.29 33.60
C PHE A 20 -3.30 -38.43 35.11
N HIS A 21 -2.76 -39.56 35.59
CA HIS A 21 -2.58 -39.78 37.03
C HIS A 21 -1.19 -39.42 37.58
N ARG A 22 -0.21 -39.06 36.73
CA ARG A 22 1.18 -38.78 37.18
C ARG A 22 1.51 -37.30 37.45
N SER A 23 0.61 -36.37 37.14
CA SER A 23 0.78 -34.93 37.42
C SER A 23 -0.32 -34.37 38.33
N SER A 24 -0.63 -35.08 39.41
CA SER A 24 -1.57 -34.60 40.44
C SER A 24 -0.87 -33.67 41.43
N GLY A 25 -0.77 -32.40 41.06
CA GLY A 25 -0.39 -31.31 41.95
C GLY A 25 0.04 -30.10 41.12
N LYS A 26 -0.78 -29.10 40.83
CA LYS A 26 -1.94 -28.58 41.54
C LYS A 26 -2.83 -27.86 40.52
N PRO A 27 -3.89 -28.51 40.01
CA PRO A 27 -4.78 -27.90 39.02
C PRO A 27 -5.38 -26.56 39.49
N ARG A 28 -5.61 -26.43 40.81
CA ARG A 28 -6.15 -25.22 41.42
C ARG A 28 -5.22 -24.02 41.38
N GLU A 29 -3.91 -24.21 41.49
CA GLU A 29 -2.96 -23.08 41.50
C GLU A 29 -2.77 -22.53 40.08
N THR A 30 -2.77 -23.41 39.07
CA THR A 30 -2.77 -23.02 37.65
C THR A 30 -4.05 -22.32 37.25
N LEU A 31 -5.21 -22.81 37.71
CA LEU A 31 -6.49 -22.15 37.49
C LEU A 31 -6.55 -20.79 38.19
N ARG A 32 -6.04 -20.69 39.43
CA ARG A 32 -5.96 -19.43 40.18
C ARG A 32 -5.04 -18.41 39.52
N MET A 33 -3.89 -18.85 38.99
CA MET A 33 -3.00 -17.98 38.21
C MET A 33 -3.67 -17.50 36.92
N LEU A 34 -4.44 -18.36 36.25
CA LEU A 34 -5.18 -17.97 35.05
C LEU A 34 -6.29 -16.97 35.38
N GLU A 35 -7.02 -17.19 36.47
CA GLU A 35 -8.03 -16.27 37.00
C GLU A 35 -7.40 -14.93 37.42
N GLU A 36 -6.25 -14.93 38.11
CA GLU A 36 -5.50 -13.72 38.45
C GLU A 36 -4.97 -12.98 37.21
N THR A 37 -4.57 -13.71 36.16
CA THR A 37 -4.11 -13.12 34.88
C THR A 37 -5.27 -12.53 34.08
N LEU A 38 -6.45 -13.15 34.12
CA LEU A 38 -7.67 -12.66 33.47
C LEU A 38 -8.37 -11.55 34.27
N ALA A 39 -8.20 -11.54 35.59
CA ALA A 39 -8.69 -10.50 36.49
C ALA A 39 -7.75 -9.29 36.59
N ALA A 40 -6.53 -9.39 36.05
CA ALA A 40 -5.67 -8.24 35.87
C ALA A 40 -6.39 -7.25 34.93
N PRO A 41 -6.51 -5.96 35.28
CA PRO A 41 -7.08 -4.99 34.37
C PRO A 41 -6.27 -5.02 33.07
N GLU A 42 -6.94 -5.19 31.93
CA GLU A 42 -6.25 -5.05 30.64
C GLU A 42 -5.49 -3.73 30.66
N PRO A 43 -4.20 -3.71 30.30
CA PRO A 43 -3.46 -2.46 30.25
C PRO A 43 -4.25 -1.50 29.37
N GLU A 44 -4.68 -0.37 29.93
CA GLU A 44 -5.38 0.67 29.17
C GLU A 44 -4.48 1.04 28.00
N ARG A 45 -4.80 0.54 26.81
CA ARG A 45 -4.07 0.94 25.61
C ARG A 45 -4.20 2.45 25.54
N PRO A 46 -3.10 3.20 25.40
CA PRO A 46 -3.15 4.64 25.38
C PRO A 46 -4.17 5.05 24.31
N ARG A 47 -5.24 5.72 24.75
CA ARG A 47 -6.29 6.18 23.85
C ARG A 47 -5.67 7.26 22.97
N VAL A 48 -5.35 6.89 21.74
CA VAL A 48 -4.87 7.82 20.72
C VAL A 48 -5.96 8.86 20.51
N SER A 49 -5.63 10.13 20.65
CA SER A 49 -6.60 11.20 20.36
C SER A 49 -6.99 11.18 18.88
N ALA A 50 -8.17 11.70 18.53
CA ALA A 50 -8.61 11.76 17.14
C ALA A 50 -7.59 12.48 16.23
N GLY A 51 -6.94 13.54 16.73
CA GLY A 51 -5.88 14.23 16.00
C GLY A 51 -4.68 13.33 15.73
N GLN A 52 -4.16 12.66 16.76
CA GLN A 52 -3.04 11.71 16.60
C GLN A 52 -3.38 10.52 15.69
N PHE A 53 -4.64 10.11 15.63
CA PHE A 53 -5.08 9.06 14.73
C PHE A 53 -5.15 9.55 13.27
N VAL A 54 -5.58 10.79 13.03
CA VAL A 54 -5.52 11.42 11.69
C VAL A 54 -4.08 11.52 11.22
N ASP A 55 -3.16 11.96 12.09
CA ASP A 55 -1.73 12.04 11.75
C ASP A 55 -1.17 10.64 11.38
N GLN A 56 -1.54 9.60 12.14
CA GLN A 56 -1.16 8.21 11.82
C GLN A 56 -1.76 7.72 10.49
N ILE A 57 -2.98 8.13 10.15
CA ILE A 57 -3.59 7.82 8.84
C ILE A 57 -2.77 8.47 7.74
N ASP A 58 -2.42 9.74 7.87
CA ASP A 58 -1.66 10.47 6.85
C ASP A 58 -0.28 9.82 6.65
N GLU A 59 0.43 9.48 7.72
CA GLU A 59 1.68 8.71 7.66
C GLU A 59 1.49 7.36 6.96
N SER A 60 0.42 6.61 7.30
CA SER A 60 0.12 5.32 6.68
C SER A 60 -0.21 5.44 5.19
N ILE A 61 -0.92 6.51 4.79
CA ILE A 61 -1.24 6.78 3.38
C ILE A 61 0.03 7.04 2.59
N GLN A 62 0.96 7.83 3.14
CA GLN A 62 2.24 8.10 2.46
C GLN A 62 3.05 6.82 2.29
N GLU A 63 3.20 6.02 3.36
CA GLU A 63 4.00 4.79 3.30
C GLU A 63 3.38 3.74 2.38
N GLN A 64 2.06 3.51 2.49
CA GLN A 64 1.38 2.56 1.60
C GLN A 64 1.42 3.04 0.15
N GLY A 65 1.24 4.34 -0.08
CA GLY A 65 1.37 4.94 -1.40
C GLY A 65 2.74 4.71 -2.01
N ARG A 66 3.81 4.93 -1.24
CA ARG A 66 5.19 4.66 -1.66
C ARG A 66 5.39 3.18 -2.01
N HIS A 67 4.95 2.27 -1.15
CA HIS A 67 5.07 0.83 -1.37
C HIS A 67 4.35 0.38 -2.65
N GLU A 68 3.13 0.86 -2.92
CA GLU A 68 2.41 0.53 -4.15
C GLU A 68 3.05 1.12 -5.40
N VAL A 69 3.57 2.34 -5.31
CA VAL A 69 4.31 2.95 -6.43
C VAL A 69 5.55 2.12 -6.77
N MET A 70 6.32 1.68 -5.76
CA MET A 70 7.47 0.80 -5.96
C MET A 70 7.07 -0.56 -6.55
N SER A 71 5.93 -1.12 -6.13
CA SER A 71 5.45 -2.42 -6.63
C SER A 71 5.10 -2.38 -8.12
N VAL A 72 4.62 -1.23 -8.61
CA VAL A 72 4.25 -1.01 -10.01
C VAL A 72 5.45 -0.57 -10.86
N LEU A 73 6.33 0.28 -10.31
CA LEU A 73 7.41 0.95 -11.06
C LEU A 73 8.79 0.27 -10.91
N VAL A 74 8.83 -1.03 -10.61
CA VAL A 74 10.07 -1.80 -10.32
C VAL A 74 11.21 -1.60 -11.33
N HIS A 75 10.90 -1.38 -12.61
CA HIS A 75 11.90 -1.34 -13.67
C HIS A 75 11.57 -0.29 -14.72
N LEU A 76 11.81 0.99 -14.41
CA LEU A 76 11.55 2.07 -15.35
C LEU A 76 12.72 2.23 -16.33
N LYS A 77 12.44 2.22 -17.63
CA LYS A 77 13.49 2.40 -18.65
C LYS A 77 13.74 3.88 -18.89
N GLN A 78 15.01 4.26 -19.09
CA GLN A 78 15.37 5.63 -19.47
C GLN A 78 14.61 6.12 -20.73
N SER A 79 14.32 5.23 -21.69
CA SER A 79 13.56 5.56 -22.90
C SER A 79 12.10 5.91 -22.63
N GLU A 80 11.47 5.34 -21.61
CA GLU A 80 10.09 5.62 -21.20
C GLU A 80 9.99 7.00 -20.54
N ILE A 81 10.95 7.34 -19.68
CA ILE A 81 11.07 8.69 -19.10
C ILE A 81 11.24 9.72 -20.22
N LYS A 82 12.17 9.47 -21.16
CA LYS A 82 12.38 10.35 -22.33
C LYS A 82 11.12 10.48 -23.19
N ALA A 83 10.34 9.41 -23.36
CA ALA A 83 9.08 9.45 -24.09
C ALA A 83 8.02 10.29 -23.37
N LEU A 84 7.90 10.14 -22.05
CA LEU A 84 6.99 10.93 -21.23
C LEU A 84 7.35 12.42 -21.24
N VAL A 85 8.64 12.77 -21.14
CA VAL A 85 9.13 14.15 -21.26
C VAL A 85 8.75 14.74 -22.62
N ARG A 86 8.97 14.00 -23.72
CA ARG A 86 8.55 14.45 -25.06
C ARG A 86 7.03 14.65 -25.15
N ARG A 87 6.25 13.74 -24.56
CA ARG A 87 4.79 13.84 -24.55
C ARG A 87 4.31 15.08 -23.79
N ALA A 88 4.88 15.37 -22.63
CA ALA A 88 4.56 16.57 -21.84
C ALA A 88 4.90 17.85 -22.61
N ALA A 89 6.08 17.92 -23.23
CA ALA A 89 6.48 19.05 -24.06
C ALA A 89 5.52 19.26 -25.25
N HIS A 90 5.12 18.17 -25.90
CA HIS A 90 4.16 18.21 -27.00
C HIS A 90 2.77 18.68 -26.55
N ALA A 91 2.26 18.18 -25.42
CA ALA A 91 0.99 18.62 -24.84
C ALA A 91 1.00 20.11 -24.50
N LYS A 92 2.09 20.60 -23.89
CA LYS A 92 2.30 22.02 -23.62
C LYS A 92 2.31 22.85 -24.90
N GLY A 93 2.99 22.40 -25.94
CA GLY A 93 3.01 23.05 -27.25
C GLY A 93 1.61 23.17 -27.85
N ARG A 94 0.81 22.09 -27.81
CA ARG A 94 -0.58 22.09 -28.28
C ARG A 94 -1.47 23.06 -27.50
N TYR A 95 -1.34 23.08 -26.17
CA TYR A 95 -2.06 24.02 -25.33
C TYR A 95 -1.73 25.47 -25.70
N LEU A 96 -0.45 25.80 -25.83
CA LEU A 96 -0.01 27.15 -26.21
C LEU A 96 -0.50 27.52 -27.61
N ALA A 97 -0.46 26.59 -28.58
CA ALA A 97 -1.01 26.82 -29.91
C ALA A 97 -2.52 27.13 -29.86
N ALA A 98 -3.29 26.31 -29.13
CA ALA A 98 -4.73 26.51 -28.98
C ALA A 98 -5.08 27.83 -28.28
N LEU A 99 -4.26 28.29 -27.32
CA LEU A 99 -4.41 29.61 -26.72
C LEU A 99 -4.26 30.75 -27.73
N MET A 100 -3.31 30.62 -28.66
CA MET A 100 -3.07 31.64 -29.69
C MET A 100 -4.18 31.67 -30.75
N GLU A 101 -4.87 30.54 -30.94
CA GLU A 101 -5.97 30.38 -31.90
C GLU A 101 -7.36 30.69 -31.34
N LEU A 102 -7.46 31.12 -30.06
CA LEU A 102 -8.74 31.41 -29.41
C LEU A 102 -9.56 32.45 -30.19
N PRO A 103 -10.79 32.12 -30.62
CA PRO A 103 -11.62 33.03 -31.39
C PRO A 103 -12.03 34.25 -30.55
N ARG A 104 -11.92 35.43 -31.15
CA ARG A 104 -12.28 36.70 -30.50
C ARG A 104 -13.79 36.90 -30.36
N ASN A 105 -14.58 36.23 -31.19
CA ASN A 105 -16.03 36.40 -31.23
C ASN A 105 -16.75 35.46 -30.23
N GLN A 106 -17.77 35.98 -29.54
CA GLN A 106 -18.37 35.33 -28.36
C GLN A 106 -19.05 33.99 -28.65
N ALA A 107 -19.64 33.80 -29.83
CA ALA A 107 -20.44 32.61 -30.16
C ALA A 107 -19.63 31.29 -30.13
N ASN A 108 -18.38 31.32 -30.61
CA ASN A 108 -17.50 30.13 -30.64
C ASN A 108 -16.56 30.06 -29.42
N ARG A 109 -16.52 31.12 -28.60
CA ARG A 109 -15.55 31.25 -27.51
C ARG A 109 -15.76 30.21 -26.41
N LYS A 110 -17.02 29.88 -26.07
CA LYS A 110 -17.29 28.93 -24.98
C LYS A 110 -16.77 27.52 -25.28
N ALA A 111 -17.00 27.02 -26.49
CA ALA A 111 -16.50 25.71 -26.92
C ALA A 111 -14.96 25.70 -26.98
N ALA A 112 -14.36 26.74 -27.61
CA ALA A 112 -12.91 26.87 -27.71
C ALA A 112 -12.22 26.97 -26.34
N VAL A 113 -12.82 27.68 -25.37
CA VAL A 113 -12.32 27.74 -24.00
C VAL A 113 -12.39 26.36 -23.31
N GLY A 114 -13.43 25.57 -23.58
CA GLY A 114 -13.53 24.19 -23.09
C GLY A 114 -12.39 23.32 -23.60
N GLU A 115 -12.13 23.34 -24.91
CA GLU A 115 -11.02 22.59 -25.54
C GLU A 115 -9.65 23.02 -24.98
N VAL A 116 -9.41 24.32 -24.86
CA VAL A 116 -8.19 24.86 -24.25
C VAL A 116 -8.05 24.41 -22.79
N SER A 117 -9.15 24.32 -22.05
CA SER A 117 -9.13 23.86 -20.65
C SER A 117 -8.75 22.38 -20.52
N LEU A 118 -9.23 21.54 -21.44
CA LEU A 118 -8.84 20.13 -21.49
C LEU A 118 -7.35 19.96 -21.84
N LEU A 119 -6.86 20.72 -22.83
CA LEU A 119 -5.43 20.74 -23.17
C LEU A 119 -4.58 21.25 -22.00
N ARG A 120 -5.10 22.21 -21.23
CA ARG A 120 -4.44 22.70 -20.01
C ARG A 120 -4.28 21.60 -18.98
N GLN A 121 -5.39 20.93 -18.67
CA GLN A 121 -5.42 19.84 -17.71
C GLN A 121 -4.45 18.72 -18.11
N GLU A 122 -4.46 18.31 -19.39
CA GLU A 122 -3.56 17.26 -19.88
C GLU A 122 -2.08 17.62 -19.66
N TYR A 123 -1.64 18.85 -20.02
CA TYR A 123 -0.22 19.20 -19.81
C TYR A 123 0.12 19.34 -18.32
N GLU A 124 -0.79 19.85 -17.48
CA GLU A 124 -0.55 20.03 -16.04
C GLU A 124 -0.43 18.71 -15.31
N GLU A 125 -1.27 17.73 -15.64
CA GLU A 125 -1.19 16.37 -15.10
C GLU A 125 0.12 15.71 -15.51
N LEU A 126 0.54 15.84 -16.77
CA LEU A 126 1.82 15.32 -17.25
C LEU A 126 3.03 15.98 -16.57
N GLU A 127 3.04 17.31 -16.42
CA GLU A 127 4.10 18.02 -15.69
C GLU A 127 4.14 17.64 -14.21
N THR A 128 2.98 17.45 -13.59
CA THR A 128 2.88 17.01 -12.19
C THR A 128 3.41 15.59 -12.04
N GLY A 129 3.00 14.66 -12.90
CA GLY A 129 3.51 13.29 -12.89
C GLY A 129 5.03 13.21 -13.09
N LEU A 130 5.60 14.05 -13.98
CA LEU A 130 7.07 14.14 -14.14
C LEU A 130 7.79 14.68 -12.90
N LYS A 131 7.19 15.64 -12.18
CA LYS A 131 7.74 16.14 -10.91
C LYS A 131 7.72 15.06 -9.83
N THR A 132 6.60 14.34 -9.71
CA THR A 132 6.48 13.20 -8.78
C THR A 132 7.51 12.12 -9.11
N LEU A 133 7.63 11.75 -10.38
CA LEU A 133 8.61 10.75 -10.82
C LEU A 133 10.04 11.19 -10.51
N ARG A 134 10.37 12.47 -10.77
CA ARG A 134 11.68 13.03 -10.41
C ARG A 134 11.96 12.90 -8.92
N GLN A 135 10.97 13.16 -8.07
CA GLN A 135 11.12 13.07 -6.63
C GLN A 135 11.40 11.62 -6.18
N LEU A 136 10.61 10.67 -6.68
CA LEU A 136 10.79 9.24 -6.40
C LEU A 136 12.18 8.72 -6.83
N ILE A 137 12.70 9.21 -7.96
CA ILE A 137 14.06 8.90 -8.41
C ILE A 137 15.11 9.48 -7.44
N LEU A 138 14.94 10.72 -6.99
CA LEU A 138 15.88 11.37 -6.06
C LEU A 138 15.89 10.72 -4.69
N ASP A 139 14.73 10.21 -4.26
CA ASP A 139 14.56 9.51 -2.98
C ASP A 139 15.07 8.06 -3.05
N ASN A 140 15.53 7.60 -4.23
CA ASN A 140 15.96 6.23 -4.52
C ASN A 140 14.85 5.17 -4.32
N ASP A 141 13.59 5.57 -4.47
CA ASP A 141 12.45 4.66 -4.43
C ASP A 141 12.28 3.87 -5.74
N ILE A 142 12.90 4.31 -6.84
CA ILE A 142 12.77 3.69 -8.17
C ILE A 142 14.14 3.52 -8.83
N ASP A 143 14.41 2.32 -9.30
CA ASP A 143 15.59 2.01 -10.11
C ASP A 143 15.33 2.30 -11.60
N ILE A 144 16.30 2.96 -12.25
CA ILE A 144 16.26 3.24 -13.69
C ILE A 144 17.21 2.31 -14.42
N ILE A 145 16.68 1.53 -15.37
CA ILE A 145 17.49 0.64 -16.20
C ILE A 145 18.02 1.39 -17.43
N GLY A 146 19.30 1.19 -17.75
CA GLY A 146 19.94 1.71 -18.96
C GLY A 146 20.39 3.17 -18.83
N VAL A 147 20.80 3.56 -17.63
CA VAL A 147 21.53 4.82 -17.39
C VAL A 147 23.02 4.50 -17.43
N ASP A 148 23.62 4.64 -18.61
CA ASP A 148 25.08 4.60 -18.81
C ASP A 148 25.69 5.99 -18.66
#